data_AF-A0AB34J9Y2-F1
#
_entry.id   AF-A0AB34J9Y2-F1
#
_cell.length_a   1.000
_cell.length_b   1.000
_cell.length_c   1.000
_cell.angle_alpha   90.00
_cell.angle_beta   90.00
_cell.angle_gamma   90.00
#
_symmetry.space_group_name_H-M   'P 1'
#
loop_
_entity.id
_entity.type
_entity.pdbx_description
1 polymer ?
#
loop_
_entity_poly.entity_id
_entity_poly.type
_entity_poly.pdbx_seq_one_letter_code
_entity_poly.pdbx_strand_id
1 'polypeptide(L)'
;MSSPASASASASTPAPAAPAAALDTPGDAHARTTHLLELPDELLLSLLSYAADDDYAMLVLPLVCRALRRLCVHAALAACRLASRVRQVVDALPARRAKPQPLAWVIGHAWGALVEAKAFFAEGRSLQQRVDAFEAVPAALATLRTLLLWAAALEPSTPPCSSAEETFLAHEKRRQEALNARSHSLLRKTTSGDDRRLLREEAERQAKRQLDATCRRMWKQMGQQQRSHWQKTVAKAQDQWRRECEAAELTANAARSLLQQLDQLHV
;
A
#
# COMPACT_ATOMS: atom_id res chain seq x y z
N MET A 1 -24.68 -57.99 -54.19
CA MET A 1 -24.71 -56.94 -53.15
C MET A 1 -23.67 -57.30 -52.11
N SER A 2 -22.78 -56.34 -51.88
CA SER A 2 -21.76 -56.14 -50.85
C SER A 2 -21.46 -57.22 -49.81
N SER A 3 -20.18 -57.59 -49.72
CA SER A 3 -19.40 -57.93 -48.50
C SER A 3 -19.36 -56.74 -47.49
N PRO A 4 -18.62 -56.73 -46.36
CA PRO A 4 -17.80 -57.78 -45.71
C PRO A 4 -17.81 -57.84 -44.16
N ALA A 5 -17.21 -58.93 -43.66
CA ALA A 5 -16.22 -59.07 -42.58
C ALA A 5 -16.23 -58.17 -41.31
N SER A 6 -16.29 -58.85 -40.16
CA SER A 6 -15.63 -58.46 -38.90
C SER A 6 -14.36 -59.29 -38.72
N ALA A 7 -13.23 -58.64 -38.46
CA ALA A 7 -12.11 -59.22 -37.73
C ALA A 7 -11.20 -58.12 -37.18
N SER A 8 -11.06 -58.13 -35.86
CA SER A 8 -10.15 -57.33 -35.05
C SER A 8 -8.69 -57.61 -35.37
N ALA A 9 -7.86 -56.57 -35.41
CA ALA A 9 -6.42 -56.71 -35.27
C ALA A 9 -5.84 -55.51 -34.50
N SER A 10 -4.96 -55.88 -33.57
CA SER A 10 -4.28 -55.06 -32.58
C SER A 10 -3.40 -53.96 -33.18
N ALA A 11 -3.42 -52.77 -32.58
CA ALA A 11 -2.46 -51.71 -32.84
C ALA A 11 -1.60 -51.49 -31.58
N SER A 12 -0.36 -51.94 -31.69
CA SER A 12 0.74 -51.70 -30.75
C SER A 12 1.06 -50.21 -30.67
N THR A 13 1.17 -49.68 -29.45
CA THR A 13 1.64 -48.31 -29.19
C THR A 13 3.17 -48.31 -29.11
N PRO A 14 3.91 -47.61 -30.00
CA PRO A 14 5.29 -47.27 -29.74
C PRO A 14 5.37 -45.97 -28.93
N ALA A 15 6.21 -45.99 -27.89
CA ALA A 15 6.58 -44.81 -27.11
C ALA A 15 7.27 -43.77 -28.01
N PRO A 16 6.94 -42.46 -27.90
CA PRO A 16 7.75 -41.45 -28.56
C PRO A 16 9.06 -41.26 -27.81
N ALA A 17 10.15 -41.54 -28.52
CA ALA A 17 11.51 -41.24 -28.14
C ALA A 17 11.70 -39.73 -27.88
N ALA A 18 12.41 -39.39 -26.81
CA ALA A 18 12.86 -38.04 -26.54
C ALA A 18 13.84 -37.58 -27.63
N PRO A 19 13.63 -36.44 -28.32
CA PRO A 19 14.68 -35.83 -29.09
C PRO A 19 15.65 -35.13 -28.12
N ALA A 20 16.84 -35.72 -28.04
CA ALA A 20 18.02 -35.15 -27.42
C ALA A 20 18.23 -33.69 -27.89
N ALA A 21 18.52 -32.83 -26.91
CA ALA A 21 18.96 -31.47 -27.12
C ALA A 21 20.23 -31.47 -27.98
N ALA A 22 20.07 -31.17 -29.27
CA ALA A 22 21.16 -30.71 -30.11
C ALA A 22 21.46 -29.26 -29.73
N LEU A 23 22.43 -29.08 -28.83
CA LEU A 23 23.14 -27.83 -28.61
C LEU A 23 24.05 -27.58 -29.83
N ASP A 24 23.45 -27.11 -30.91
CA ASP A 24 24.17 -26.46 -32.00
C ASP A 24 24.24 -24.96 -31.70
N THR A 25 25.33 -24.54 -31.08
CA THR A 25 25.90 -23.21 -31.34
C THR A 25 26.80 -23.34 -32.57
N PRO A 26 26.53 -22.58 -33.63
CA PRO A 26 27.52 -21.54 -33.94
C PRO A 26 26.96 -20.27 -34.62
N GLY A 27 27.63 -19.15 -34.35
CA GLY A 27 27.89 -18.13 -35.38
C GLY A 27 27.07 -16.84 -35.31
N ASP A 28 27.73 -15.75 -34.91
CA ASP A 28 27.48 -14.38 -35.36
C ASP A 28 26.03 -13.89 -35.45
N ALA A 29 25.30 -13.95 -34.34
CA ALA A 29 24.23 -12.98 -34.15
C ALA A 29 24.86 -11.67 -33.67
N HIS A 30 25.10 -10.74 -34.60
CA HIS A 30 25.05 -9.32 -34.26
C HIS A 30 23.91 -9.15 -33.26
N ALA A 31 24.22 -8.82 -32.01
CA ALA A 31 23.23 -8.35 -31.05
C ALA A 31 22.63 -7.11 -31.71
N ARG A 32 21.56 -7.29 -32.48
CA ARG A 32 20.82 -6.20 -33.11
C ARG A 32 20.40 -5.34 -31.93
N THR A 33 21.08 -4.22 -31.78
CA THR A 33 20.72 -3.21 -30.80
C THR A 33 19.38 -2.67 -31.23
N THR A 34 18.30 -3.30 -30.76
CA THR A 34 16.95 -2.79 -30.96
C THR A 34 16.90 -1.43 -30.31
N HIS A 35 16.69 -0.39 -31.12
CA HIS A 35 16.57 0.96 -30.62
C HIS A 35 15.25 1.09 -29.86
N LEU A 36 15.22 1.92 -28.81
CA LEU A 36 14.02 2.12 -27.99
C LEU A 36 12.79 2.48 -28.85
N LEU A 37 12.98 3.26 -29.92
CA LEU A 37 11.92 3.71 -30.83
C LEU A 37 11.46 2.63 -31.83
N GLU A 38 12.13 1.48 -31.90
CA GLU A 38 11.72 0.33 -32.73
C GLU A 38 10.80 -0.63 -31.96
N LEU A 39 10.60 -0.39 -30.66
CA LEU A 39 9.65 -1.15 -29.87
C LEU A 39 8.20 -0.81 -30.30
N PRO A 40 7.29 -1.79 -30.26
CA PRO A 40 5.85 -1.55 -30.37
C PRO A 40 5.36 -0.51 -29.36
N ASP A 41 4.36 0.29 -29.77
CA ASP A 41 3.78 1.34 -28.94
C ASP A 41 3.28 0.80 -27.58
N GLU A 42 2.78 -0.44 -27.51
CA GLU A 42 2.33 -1.01 -26.23
C GLU A 42 3.49 -1.22 -25.24
N LEU A 43 4.66 -1.65 -25.73
CA LEU A 43 5.85 -1.85 -24.89
C LEU A 43 6.46 -0.51 -24.47
N LEU A 44 6.46 0.47 -25.37
CA LEU A 44 6.87 1.84 -25.05
C LEU A 44 5.97 2.46 -23.99
N LEU A 45 4.64 2.33 -24.12
CA LEU A 45 3.68 2.82 -23.13
C LEU A 45 3.88 2.13 -21.77
N SER A 46 4.12 0.82 -21.77
CA SER A 46 4.43 0.09 -20.54
C SER A 46 5.70 0.62 -19.86
N LEU A 47 6.81 0.77 -20.60
CA LEU A 47 8.06 1.32 -20.07
C LEU A 47 7.90 2.74 -19.53
N LEU A 48 7.22 3.61 -20.28
CA LEU A 48 6.98 5.01 -19.90
C LEU A 48 6.02 5.13 -18.70
N SER A 49 5.19 4.13 -18.43
CA SER A 49 4.32 4.10 -17.25
C SER A 49 5.07 3.87 -15.93
N TYR A 50 6.30 3.35 -15.99
CA TYR A 50 7.19 3.17 -14.84
C TYR A 50 8.16 4.33 -14.61
N ALA A 51 8.26 5.27 -15.56
CA ALA A 51 9.09 6.46 -15.39
C ALA A 51 8.56 7.31 -14.22
N ALA A 52 9.49 7.88 -13.43
CA ALA A 52 9.11 8.72 -12.31
C ALA A 52 8.22 9.90 -12.76
N ASP A 53 7.37 10.39 -11.86
CA ASP A 53 6.57 11.60 -12.10
C ASP A 53 7.46 12.79 -12.44
N ASP A 54 8.63 12.89 -11.82
CA ASP A 54 9.61 13.95 -12.09
C ASP A 54 10.21 13.85 -13.50
N ASP A 55 10.59 12.66 -14.00
CA ASP A 55 11.17 12.51 -15.35
C ASP A 55 10.18 12.88 -16.47
N TYR A 56 8.89 12.74 -16.17
CA TYR A 56 7.80 13.10 -17.05
C TYR A 56 7.44 14.60 -16.94
N ALA A 57 7.33 15.12 -15.72
CA ALA A 57 7.02 16.52 -15.44
C ALA A 57 8.18 17.47 -15.77
N MET A 58 9.43 17.02 -15.64
CA MET A 58 10.65 17.75 -16.02
C MET A 58 10.87 17.79 -17.54
N LEU A 59 9.86 17.43 -18.34
CA LEU A 59 9.82 17.58 -19.79
C LEU A 59 10.88 16.77 -20.56
N VAL A 60 11.68 15.92 -19.92
CA VAL A 60 12.80 15.27 -20.61
C VAL A 60 12.29 14.36 -21.74
N LEU A 61 11.30 13.51 -21.47
CA LEU A 61 10.79 12.55 -22.46
C LEU A 61 10.01 13.17 -23.64
N PRO A 62 9.07 14.11 -23.44
CA PRO A 62 8.38 14.79 -24.54
C PRO A 62 9.31 15.63 -25.44
N LEU A 63 10.49 16.02 -24.94
CA LEU A 63 11.46 16.84 -25.67
C LEU A 63 12.46 16.02 -26.50
N VAL A 64 12.62 14.72 -26.23
CA VAL A 64 13.57 13.85 -26.96
C VAL A 64 13.17 13.69 -28.44
N CYS A 65 11.91 13.37 -28.72
CA CYS A 65 11.43 13.25 -30.11
C CYS A 65 9.90 13.38 -30.24
N ARG A 66 9.42 13.57 -31.47
CA ARG A 66 7.98 13.71 -31.78
C ARG A 66 7.18 12.45 -31.44
N ALA A 67 7.75 11.25 -31.60
CA ALA A 67 7.07 9.99 -31.29
C ALA A 67 6.78 9.87 -29.78
N LEU A 68 7.80 10.08 -28.94
CA LEU A 68 7.65 10.10 -27.48
C LEU A 68 6.71 11.22 -27.02
N ARG A 69 6.77 12.41 -27.64
CA ARG A 69 5.81 13.49 -27.36
C ARG A 69 4.37 13.06 -27.61
N ARG A 70 4.08 12.37 -28.72
CA ARG A 70 2.74 11.87 -29.03
C ARG A 70 2.27 10.83 -28.02
N LEU A 71 3.15 9.92 -27.61
CA LEU A 71 2.86 8.91 -26.59
C LEU A 71 2.59 9.56 -25.22
N CYS A 72 3.30 10.63 -24.87
CA CYS A 72 3.08 11.36 -23.62
C CYS A 72 1.70 12.04 -23.59
N VAL A 73 1.25 12.63 -24.70
CA VAL A 73 -0.07 13.28 -24.77
C VAL A 73 -1.22 12.26 -24.85
N HIS A 74 -0.92 10.96 -24.94
CA HIS A 74 -1.92 9.92 -25.13
C HIS A 74 -2.64 9.57 -23.82
N ALA A 75 -3.98 9.53 -23.84
CA ALA A 75 -4.80 9.18 -22.67
C ALA A 75 -4.47 7.78 -22.11
N ALA A 76 -4.04 6.86 -22.97
CA ALA A 76 -3.60 5.52 -22.56
C ALA A 76 -2.36 5.57 -21.64
N LEU A 77 -1.39 6.46 -21.87
CA LEU A 77 -0.23 6.57 -20.99
C LEU A 77 -0.64 7.10 -19.62
N ALA A 78 -1.46 8.16 -19.60
CA ALA A 78 -1.99 8.72 -18.37
C ALA A 78 -2.80 7.67 -17.58
N ALA A 79 -3.60 6.86 -18.26
CA ALA A 79 -4.31 5.73 -17.67
C ALA A 79 -3.37 4.68 -17.07
N CYS A 80 -2.34 4.24 -17.80
CA CYS A 80 -1.35 3.28 -17.32
C CYS A 80 -0.59 3.78 -16.08
N ARG A 81 -0.21 5.06 -16.06
CA ARG A 81 0.48 5.68 -14.91
C ARG A 81 -0.42 5.73 -13.68
N LEU A 82 -1.64 6.22 -13.85
CA LEU A 82 -2.63 6.27 -12.77
C LEU A 82 -2.90 4.86 -12.23
N ALA A 83 -3.07 3.87 -13.11
CA ALA A 83 -3.29 2.48 -12.71
C ALA A 83 -2.09 1.90 -11.94
N SER A 84 -0.86 2.18 -12.37
CA SER A 84 0.37 1.78 -11.69
C SER A 84 0.44 2.37 -10.28
N ARG A 85 0.21 3.69 -10.16
CA ARG A 85 0.22 4.38 -8.87
C ARG A 85 -0.86 3.87 -7.92
N VAL A 86 -2.09 3.73 -8.41
CA VAL A 86 -3.22 3.17 -7.64
C VAL A 86 -2.89 1.76 -7.15
N ARG A 87 -2.26 0.92 -7.99
CA ARG A 87 -1.81 -0.43 -7.60
C ARG A 87 -0.75 -0.39 -6.51
N GLN A 88 0.27 0.45 -6.63
CA GLN A 88 1.30 0.59 -5.59
C GLN A 88 0.70 0.98 -4.23
N VAL A 89 -0.27 1.90 -4.22
CA VAL A 89 -0.96 2.30 -2.99
C VAL A 89 -1.77 1.13 -2.42
N VAL A 90 -2.54 0.43 -3.26
CA VAL A 90 -3.36 -0.71 -2.82
C VAL A 90 -2.49 -1.86 -2.29
N ASP A 91 -1.37 -2.17 -2.92
CA ASP A 91 -0.43 -3.20 -2.48
C ASP A 91 0.24 -2.84 -1.14
N ALA A 92 0.37 -1.55 -0.83
CA ALA A 92 0.85 -1.09 0.47
C ALA A 92 -0.20 -1.22 1.59
N LEU A 93 -1.51 -1.33 1.26
CA LEU A 93 -2.58 -1.44 2.26
C LEU A 93 -2.51 -2.74 3.09
N PRO A 94 -2.35 -3.95 2.50
CA PRO A 94 -2.16 -5.18 3.25
C PRO A 94 -0.89 -5.17 4.11
N ALA A 95 0.21 -4.56 3.63
CA ALA A 95 1.48 -4.49 4.35
C ALA A 95 1.36 -3.72 5.69
N ARG A 96 0.39 -2.80 5.79
CA ARG A 96 0.02 -2.11 7.04
C ARG A 96 -0.47 -3.06 8.14
N ARG A 97 -1.16 -4.16 7.78
CA ARG A 97 -1.62 -5.14 8.77
C ARG A 97 -0.44 -5.88 9.44
N ALA A 98 0.70 -5.97 8.75
CA ALA A 98 1.89 -6.66 9.23
C ALA A 98 2.92 -5.73 9.90
N LYS A 99 3.02 -4.45 9.50
CA LYS A 99 3.93 -3.47 10.09
C LYS A 99 3.25 -2.11 10.20
N PRO A 100 3.37 -1.39 11.34
CA PRO A 100 2.82 -0.05 11.49
C PRO A 100 3.65 0.94 10.65
N GLN A 101 3.34 1.05 9.36
CA GLN A 101 3.74 2.24 8.60
C GLN A 101 2.95 3.46 9.10
N PRO A 102 3.54 4.67 9.04
CA PRO A 102 2.84 5.88 9.45
C PRO A 102 1.61 6.08 8.58
N LEU A 103 0.44 6.10 9.22
CA LEU A 103 -0.87 6.32 8.60
C LEU A 103 -0.87 7.52 7.66
N ALA A 104 -0.16 8.59 8.05
CA ALA A 104 0.00 9.81 7.28
C ALA A 104 0.63 9.59 5.89
N TRP A 105 1.57 8.65 5.74
CA TRP A 105 2.18 8.36 4.43
C TRP A 105 1.18 7.70 3.50
N VAL A 106 0.49 6.65 3.98
CA VAL A 106 -0.50 5.91 3.19
C VAL A 106 -1.68 6.81 2.80
N ILE A 107 -2.20 7.61 3.75
CA ILE A 107 -3.28 8.57 3.48
C ILE A 107 -2.82 9.62 2.46
N GLY A 108 -1.59 10.15 2.59
CA GLY A 108 -1.06 11.13 1.65
C GLY A 108 -0.94 10.59 0.22
N HIS A 109 -0.44 9.36 0.06
CA HIS A 109 -0.33 8.72 -1.26
C HIS A 109 -1.67 8.33 -1.86
N ALA A 110 -2.59 7.80 -1.03
CA ALA A 110 -3.96 7.54 -1.44
C ALA A 110 -4.65 8.83 -1.89
N TRP A 111 -4.54 9.91 -1.11
CA TRP A 111 -5.06 11.22 -1.48
C TRP A 111 -4.49 11.69 -2.82
N GLY A 112 -3.17 11.65 -3.00
CA GLY A 112 -2.53 12.03 -4.27
C GLY A 112 -3.05 11.20 -5.45
N ALA A 113 -3.16 9.88 -5.30
CA ALA A 113 -3.71 9.01 -6.34
C ALA A 113 -5.19 9.34 -6.65
N LEU A 114 -5.99 9.70 -5.65
CA LEU A 114 -7.39 10.11 -5.84
C LEU A 114 -7.51 11.49 -6.51
N VAL A 115 -6.64 12.44 -6.16
CA VAL A 115 -6.59 13.75 -6.83
C VAL A 115 -6.23 13.58 -8.30
N GLU A 116 -5.25 12.73 -8.60
CA GLU A 116 -4.88 12.39 -9.98
C GLU A 116 -5.98 11.66 -10.73
N ALA A 117 -6.65 10.70 -10.09
CA ALA A 117 -7.83 10.05 -10.67
C ALA A 117 -8.90 11.09 -10.99
N LYS A 118 -9.19 12.00 -10.06
CA LYS A 118 -10.18 13.07 -10.25
C LYS A 118 -9.79 14.01 -11.39
N ALA A 119 -8.53 14.43 -11.48
CA ALA A 119 -8.05 15.24 -12.58
C ALA A 119 -8.16 14.49 -13.91
N PHE A 120 -7.74 13.22 -13.93
CA PHE A 120 -7.85 12.35 -15.09
C PHE A 120 -9.29 12.19 -15.55
N PHE A 121 -10.28 12.04 -14.66
CA PHE A 121 -11.67 11.93 -15.10
C PHE A 121 -12.33 13.30 -15.37
N ALA A 122 -11.79 14.41 -14.88
CA ALA A 122 -12.34 15.75 -15.07
C ALA A 122 -11.85 16.47 -16.34
N GLU A 123 -10.68 16.14 -16.87
CA GLU A 123 -10.12 16.82 -18.04
C GLU A 123 -10.82 16.44 -19.36
N GLY A 124 -10.82 17.34 -20.34
CA GLY A 124 -10.93 17.03 -21.78
C GLY A 124 -12.15 16.20 -22.24
N ARG A 125 -11.96 15.31 -23.22
CA ARG A 125 -12.99 14.56 -23.99
C ARG A 125 -14.01 13.78 -23.13
N SER A 126 -15.00 13.16 -23.77
CA SER A 126 -16.06 12.41 -23.08
C SER A 126 -15.51 11.43 -22.05
N LEU A 127 -16.10 11.48 -20.85
CA LEU A 127 -15.74 10.69 -19.68
C LEU A 127 -15.72 9.18 -19.97
N GLN A 128 -16.61 8.70 -20.85
CA GLN A 128 -16.63 7.32 -21.35
C GLN A 128 -15.30 6.89 -21.99
N GLN A 129 -14.71 7.71 -22.87
CA GLN A 129 -13.45 7.37 -23.55
C GLN A 129 -12.28 7.17 -22.58
N ARG A 130 -12.32 7.88 -21.44
CA ARG A 130 -11.29 7.76 -20.40
C ARG A 130 -11.51 6.52 -19.54
N VAL A 131 -12.77 6.18 -19.25
CA VAL A 131 -13.12 4.91 -18.63
C VAL A 131 -12.64 3.76 -19.52
N ASP A 132 -12.98 3.77 -20.81
CA ASP A 132 -12.56 2.73 -21.75
C ASP A 132 -11.02 2.60 -21.81
N ALA A 133 -10.31 3.72 -21.84
CA ALA A 133 -8.84 3.74 -21.80
C ALA A 133 -8.26 3.21 -20.48
N PHE A 134 -8.94 3.44 -19.36
CA PHE A 134 -8.53 2.94 -18.05
C PHE A 134 -8.88 1.46 -17.86
N GLU A 135 -10.01 1.00 -18.39
CA GLU A 135 -10.43 -0.41 -18.42
C GLU A 135 -9.55 -1.27 -19.32
N ALA A 136 -8.99 -0.69 -20.38
CA ALA A 136 -7.99 -1.35 -21.21
C ALA A 136 -6.73 -1.73 -20.40
N VAL A 137 -6.49 -1.11 -19.24
CA VAL A 137 -5.40 -1.49 -18.34
C VAL A 137 -5.86 -2.62 -17.40
N PRO A 138 -5.20 -3.79 -17.42
CA PRO A 138 -5.65 -4.95 -16.65
C PRO A 138 -5.82 -4.64 -15.15
N ALA A 139 -7.00 -4.96 -14.63
CA ALA A 139 -7.41 -4.78 -13.23
C ALA A 139 -7.39 -3.33 -12.70
N ALA A 140 -7.15 -2.31 -13.53
CA ALA A 140 -7.00 -0.93 -13.07
C ALA A 140 -8.26 -0.40 -12.38
N LEU A 141 -9.43 -0.60 -12.98
CA LEU A 141 -10.69 -0.14 -12.42
C LEU A 141 -11.08 -0.88 -11.13
N ALA A 142 -10.85 -2.20 -11.07
CA ALA A 142 -11.06 -2.99 -9.85
C ALA A 142 -10.12 -2.53 -8.70
N THR A 143 -8.87 -2.20 -9.03
CA THR A 143 -7.89 -1.71 -8.06
C THR A 143 -8.27 -0.31 -7.57
N LEU A 144 -8.71 0.58 -8.47
CA LEU A 144 -9.23 1.90 -8.12
C LEU A 144 -10.46 1.80 -7.22
N ARG A 145 -11.43 0.94 -7.55
CA ARG A 145 -12.60 0.67 -6.69
C ARG A 145 -12.18 0.18 -5.30
N THR A 146 -11.19 -0.70 -5.21
CA THR A 146 -10.66 -1.18 -3.92
C THR A 146 -10.09 -0.02 -3.09
N LEU A 147 -9.29 0.85 -3.71
CA LEU A 147 -8.75 2.04 -3.06
C LEU A 147 -9.86 3.00 -2.60
N LEU A 148 -10.86 3.23 -3.45
CA LEU A 148 -11.99 4.11 -3.16
C LEU A 148 -12.83 3.59 -1.99
N LEU A 149 -13.14 2.29 -1.96
CA LEU A 149 -13.89 1.67 -0.86
C LEU A 149 -13.10 1.74 0.45
N TRP A 150 -11.79 1.47 0.41
CA TRP A 150 -10.93 1.61 1.57
C TRP A 150 -10.90 3.07 2.08
N ALA A 151 -10.74 4.02 1.17
CA ALA A 151 -10.70 5.45 1.49
C ALA A 151 -12.03 5.97 2.02
N ALA A 152 -13.16 5.52 1.46
CA ALA A 152 -14.50 5.88 1.93
C ALA A 152 -14.82 5.31 3.32
N ALA A 153 -14.18 4.18 3.67
CA ALA A 153 -14.28 3.55 4.98
C ALA A 153 -13.25 4.06 6.01
N LEU A 154 -12.50 5.13 5.69
CA LEU A 154 -11.57 5.73 6.64
C LEU A 154 -12.34 6.39 7.78
N GLU A 155 -12.27 5.78 8.96
CA GLU A 155 -12.72 6.41 10.19
C GLU A 155 -11.62 7.28 10.79
N PRO A 156 -11.97 8.45 11.36
CA PRO A 156 -11.00 9.27 12.08
C PRO A 156 -10.40 8.43 13.22
N SER A 157 -9.08 8.54 13.38
CA SER A 157 -8.38 7.80 14.44
C SER A 157 -8.89 8.21 15.82
N THR A 158 -8.77 7.34 16.82
CA THR A 158 -9.14 7.68 18.19
C THR A 158 -8.36 8.91 18.67
N PRO A 159 -9.01 9.87 19.34
CA PRO A 159 -8.34 11.09 19.79
C PRO A 159 -7.17 10.77 20.73
N PRO A 160 -6.06 11.54 20.65
CA PRO A 160 -4.97 11.40 21.60
C PRO A 160 -5.43 11.76 23.01
N CYS A 161 -4.64 11.37 24.02
CA CYS A 161 -4.91 11.65 25.42
C CYS A 161 -5.29 13.12 25.65
N SER A 162 -6.30 13.31 26.49
CA SER A 162 -6.92 14.62 26.72
C SER A 162 -6.07 15.53 27.61
N SER A 163 -5.15 14.94 28.38
CA SER A 163 -4.33 15.67 29.34
C SER A 163 -2.83 15.35 29.25
N ALA A 164 -2.03 16.32 29.72
CA ALA A 164 -0.58 16.18 29.85
C ALA A 164 -0.19 15.08 30.84
N GLU A 165 -1.00 14.89 31.90
CA GLU A 165 -0.81 13.81 32.87
C GLU A 165 -1.02 12.45 32.21
N GLU A 166 -2.11 12.24 31.48
CA GLU A 166 -2.37 10.98 30.77
C GLU A 166 -1.26 10.62 29.79
N THR A 167 -0.81 11.61 29.01
CA THR A 167 0.28 11.42 28.04
C THR A 167 1.59 11.06 28.71
N PHE A 168 1.93 11.73 29.82
CA PHE A 168 3.11 11.40 30.61
C PHE A 168 3.02 10.00 31.22
N LEU A 169 1.90 9.66 31.85
CA LEU A 169 1.69 8.35 32.45
C LEU A 169 1.78 7.23 31.40
N ALA A 170 1.16 7.41 30.23
CA ALA A 170 1.25 6.47 29.13
C ALA A 170 2.69 6.31 28.60
N HIS A 171 3.43 7.41 28.49
CA HIS A 171 4.83 7.41 28.07
C HIS A 171 5.73 6.67 29.07
N GLU A 172 5.65 7.01 30.36
CA GLU A 172 6.47 6.36 31.40
C GLU A 172 6.10 4.88 31.58
N LYS A 173 4.82 4.53 31.44
CA LYS A 173 4.39 3.14 31.46
C LYS A 173 5.03 2.34 30.32
N ARG A 174 4.99 2.85 29.08
CA ARG A 174 5.65 2.21 27.93
C ARG A 174 7.16 2.11 28.12
N ARG A 175 7.79 3.16 28.66
CA ARG A 175 9.22 3.16 28.97
C ARG A 175 9.58 2.07 29.97
N GLN A 176 8.83 1.94 31.06
CA GLN A 176 9.08 0.93 32.08
C GLN A 176 8.77 -0.48 31.57
N GLU A 177 7.71 -0.66 30.80
CA GLU A 177 7.40 -1.93 30.13
C GLU A 177 8.54 -2.35 29.18
N ALA A 178 9.11 -1.41 28.42
CA ALA A 178 10.26 -1.69 27.56
C ALA A 178 11.53 -2.05 28.35
N LEU A 179 11.77 -1.41 29.49
CA LEU A 179 12.87 -1.76 30.39
C LEU A 179 12.66 -3.15 31.02
N ASN A 180 11.44 -3.46 31.44
CA ASN A 180 11.07 -4.75 32.03
C ASN A 180 11.12 -5.88 30.97
N ALA A 181 10.69 -5.62 29.73
CA ALA A 181 10.80 -6.60 28.65
C ALA A 181 12.25 -6.99 28.36
N ARG A 182 13.19 -6.02 28.46
CA ARG A 182 14.63 -6.26 28.33
C ARG A 182 15.21 -7.05 29.49
N SER A 183 14.72 -6.85 30.72
CA SER A 183 15.19 -7.62 31.88
C SER A 183 14.59 -9.04 31.92
N HIS A 184 13.33 -9.21 31.51
CA HIS A 184 12.68 -10.52 31.45
C HIS A 184 13.18 -11.42 30.31
N SER A 185 13.71 -10.86 29.21
CA SER A 185 14.33 -11.68 28.16
C SER A 185 15.60 -12.41 28.64
N LEU A 186 16.26 -11.88 29.69
CA LEU A 186 17.44 -12.48 30.32
C LEU A 186 17.10 -13.56 31.36
N LEU A 187 15.85 -13.65 31.82
CA LEU A 187 15.42 -14.52 32.92
C LEU A 187 14.49 -15.67 32.49
N ARG A 188 14.35 -15.93 31.18
CA ARG A 188 13.54 -17.04 30.66
C ARG A 188 14.23 -18.39 30.85
N LYS A 189 14.22 -18.89 32.09
CA LYS A 189 14.32 -20.33 32.38
C LYS A 189 13.67 -20.63 33.73
N THR A 190 12.78 -21.62 33.69
CA THR A 190 12.26 -22.46 34.80
C THR A 190 10.81 -22.24 35.29
N THR A 191 10.07 -23.35 35.15
CA THR A 191 9.03 -23.93 36.02
C THR A 191 7.57 -23.49 35.88
N SER A 192 6.77 -24.51 35.51
CA SER A 192 5.31 -24.58 35.54
C SER A 192 4.83 -25.11 36.89
N GLY A 193 3.68 -24.62 37.32
CA GLY A 193 2.93 -25.02 38.52
C GLY A 193 1.78 -24.04 38.69
N ASP A 194 0.55 -24.54 38.81
CA ASP A 194 -0.66 -23.70 38.74
C ASP A 194 -0.81 -22.74 39.92
N ASP A 195 -0.38 -23.12 41.13
CA ASP A 195 -0.36 -22.22 42.30
C ASP A 195 0.65 -21.07 42.13
N ARG A 196 1.76 -21.32 41.40
CA ARG A 196 2.74 -20.28 41.06
C ARG A 196 2.20 -19.32 40.00
N ARG A 197 1.21 -19.73 39.20
CA ARG A 197 0.56 -18.86 38.22
C ARG A 197 -0.30 -17.81 38.90
N LEU A 198 -1.12 -18.19 39.87
CA LEU A 198 -1.95 -17.24 40.63
C LEU A 198 -1.09 -16.23 41.41
N LEU A 199 -0.01 -16.70 42.04
CA LEU A 199 0.95 -15.82 42.72
C LEU A 199 1.67 -14.86 41.75
N ARG A 200 2.03 -15.33 40.53
CA ARG A 200 2.61 -14.47 39.49
C ARG A 200 1.60 -13.43 38.99
N GLU A 201 0.36 -13.83 38.73
CA GLU A 201 -0.69 -12.91 38.29
C GLU A 201 -0.98 -11.84 39.35
N GLU A 202 -1.02 -12.20 40.64
CA GLU A 202 -1.20 -11.23 41.72
C GLU A 202 0.02 -10.32 41.89
N ALA A 203 1.24 -10.86 41.78
CA ALA A 203 2.46 -10.07 41.78
C ALA A 203 2.52 -9.08 40.60
N GLU A 204 2.08 -9.49 39.40
CA GLU A 204 1.96 -8.60 38.24
C GLU A 204 0.92 -7.50 38.47
N ARG A 205 -0.22 -7.81 39.09
CA ARG A 205 -1.23 -6.79 39.44
C ARG A 205 -0.67 -5.80 40.46
N GLN A 206 0.04 -6.27 41.49
CA GLN A 206 0.66 -5.41 42.49
C GLN A 206 1.76 -4.54 41.86
N ALA A 207 2.60 -5.11 41.00
CA ALA A 207 3.63 -4.38 40.27
C ALA A 207 3.01 -3.29 39.37
N LYS A 208 1.91 -3.60 38.67
CA LYS A 208 1.14 -2.61 37.88
C LYS A 208 0.61 -1.47 38.75
N ARG A 209 0.01 -1.77 39.90
CA ARG A 209 -0.50 -0.75 40.84
C ARG A 209 0.64 0.13 41.40
N GLN A 210 1.78 -0.47 41.76
CA GLN A 210 2.95 0.25 42.25
C GLN A 210 3.57 1.15 41.18
N LEU A 211 3.62 0.68 39.93
CA LEU A 211 4.04 1.47 38.78
C LEU A 211 3.15 2.70 38.64
N ASP A 212 1.83 2.50 38.56
CA ASP A 212 0.86 3.59 38.38
C ASP A 212 0.98 4.62 39.51
N ALA A 213 1.12 4.17 40.76
CA ALA A 213 1.32 5.05 41.92
C ALA A 213 2.66 5.82 41.84
N THR A 214 3.72 5.19 41.34
CA THR A 214 5.04 5.82 41.21
C THR A 214 5.05 6.85 40.10
N CYS A 215 4.48 6.56 38.93
CA CYS A 215 4.34 7.52 37.84
C CYS A 215 3.51 8.75 38.28
N ARG A 216 2.40 8.55 39.02
CA ARG A 216 1.62 9.67 39.56
C ARG A 216 2.40 10.52 40.57
N ARG A 217 3.24 9.89 41.41
CA ARG A 217 4.13 10.64 42.33
C ARG A 217 5.15 11.47 41.55
N MET A 218 5.76 10.91 40.52
CA MET A 218 6.69 11.64 39.65
C MET A 218 6.01 12.84 38.99
N TRP A 219 4.78 12.68 38.49
CA TRP A 219 3.99 13.79 37.95
C TRP A 219 3.75 14.89 39.00
N LYS A 220 3.38 14.53 40.23
CA LYS A 220 3.18 15.48 41.33
C LYS A 220 4.44 16.24 41.72
N GLN A 221 5.60 15.59 41.64
CA GLN A 221 6.92 16.21 41.91
C GLN A 221 7.49 16.99 40.73
N MET A 222 6.92 16.80 39.54
CA MET A 222 7.36 17.44 38.31
C MET A 222 7.20 18.96 38.39
N GLY A 223 8.28 19.68 38.06
CA GLY A 223 8.29 21.14 38.02
C GLY A 223 7.42 21.72 36.90
N GLN A 224 7.07 23.00 37.02
CA GLN A 224 6.18 23.69 36.07
C GLN A 224 6.70 23.65 34.62
N GLN A 225 8.01 23.82 34.41
CA GLN A 225 8.62 23.77 33.08
C GLN A 225 8.43 22.41 32.41
N GLN A 226 8.61 21.32 33.16
CA GLN A 226 8.43 19.96 32.65
C GLN A 226 6.96 19.65 32.36
N ARG A 227 6.02 20.09 33.22
CA ARG A 227 4.59 19.97 32.93
C ARG A 227 4.18 20.77 31.68
N SER A 228 4.73 21.97 31.50
CA SER A 228 4.51 22.78 30.29
C SER A 228 5.03 22.09 29.03
N HIS A 229 6.16 21.38 29.11
CA HIS A 229 6.64 20.56 28.01
C HIS A 229 5.62 19.47 27.61
N TRP A 230 5.08 18.72 28.59
CA TRP A 230 4.05 17.71 28.31
C TRP A 230 2.75 18.31 27.77
N GLN A 231 2.35 19.49 28.24
CA GLN A 231 1.21 20.22 27.67
C GLN A 231 1.44 20.58 26.19
N LYS A 232 2.63 21.07 25.84
CA LYS A 232 2.99 21.35 24.44
C LYS A 232 3.00 20.08 23.59
N THR A 233 3.48 18.97 24.16
CA THR A 233 3.45 17.66 23.49
C THR A 233 2.02 17.20 23.22
N VAL A 234 1.11 17.36 24.18
CA VAL A 234 -0.33 17.07 23.99
C VAL A 234 -0.94 17.97 22.93
N ALA A 235 -0.70 19.28 23.00
CA ALA A 235 -1.22 20.23 22.02
C ALA A 235 -0.74 19.86 20.60
N LYS A 236 0.56 19.54 20.44
CA LYS A 236 1.12 19.09 19.17
C LYS A 236 0.49 17.79 18.67
N ALA A 237 0.26 16.82 19.56
CA ALA A 237 -0.39 15.55 19.22
C ALA A 237 -1.86 15.76 18.82
N GLN A 238 -2.58 16.64 19.52
CA GLN A 238 -3.96 17.01 19.18
C GLN A 238 -4.04 17.76 17.85
N ASP A 239 -3.11 18.67 17.57
CA ASP A 239 -3.02 19.37 16.28
C ASP A 239 -2.71 18.41 15.14
N GLN A 240 -1.78 17.48 15.36
CA GLN A 240 -1.47 16.45 14.38
C GLN A 240 -2.68 15.55 14.12
N TRP A 241 -3.34 15.09 15.19
CA TRP A 241 -4.56 14.28 15.08
C TRP A 241 -5.66 15.01 14.32
N ARG A 242 -5.89 16.30 14.60
CA ARG A 242 -6.86 17.13 13.86
C ARG A 242 -6.55 17.16 12.37
N ARG A 243 -5.29 17.40 11.99
CA ARG A 243 -4.86 17.40 10.58
C ARG A 243 -5.03 16.03 9.92
N GLU A 244 -4.77 14.95 10.65
CA GLU A 244 -4.97 13.58 10.16
C GLU A 244 -6.45 13.27 9.95
N CYS A 245 -7.34 13.72 10.85
CA CYS A 245 -8.79 13.61 10.70
C CYS A 245 -9.29 14.44 9.50
N GLU A 246 -8.87 15.69 9.37
CA GLU A 246 -9.20 16.54 8.22
C GLU A 246 -8.74 15.90 6.90
N ALA A 247 -7.52 15.38 6.85
CA ALA A 247 -7.01 14.69 5.67
C ALA A 247 -7.81 13.41 5.35
N ALA A 248 -8.16 12.61 6.37
CA ALA A 248 -8.98 11.42 6.20
C ALA A 248 -10.39 11.76 5.68
N GLU A 249 -11.02 12.80 6.23
CA GLU A 249 -12.33 13.28 5.78
C GLU A 249 -12.30 13.79 4.33
N LEU A 250 -11.30 14.60 3.97
CA LEU A 250 -11.11 15.05 2.60
C LEU A 250 -10.95 13.85 1.66
N THR A 251 -10.12 12.88 2.04
CA THR A 251 -9.88 11.65 1.27
C THR A 251 -11.16 10.84 1.10
N ALA A 252 -11.93 10.63 2.16
CA ALA A 252 -13.21 9.93 2.11
C ALA A 252 -14.24 10.68 1.24
N ASN A 253 -14.28 12.00 1.30
CA ASN A 253 -15.17 12.83 0.46
C ASN A 253 -14.81 12.73 -1.02
N ALA A 254 -13.53 12.83 -1.37
CA ALA A 254 -13.07 12.66 -2.75
C ALA A 254 -13.37 11.25 -3.26
N ALA A 255 -13.13 10.23 -2.44
CA ALA A 255 -13.43 8.84 -2.79
C ALA A 255 -14.92 8.62 -3.06
N ARG A 256 -15.81 9.11 -2.18
CA ARG A 256 -17.26 9.03 -2.38
C ARG A 256 -17.72 9.76 -3.63
N SER A 257 -17.18 10.94 -3.89
CA SER A 257 -17.50 11.70 -5.11
C SER A 257 -17.07 10.96 -6.38
N LEU A 258 -15.89 10.33 -6.39
CA LEU A 258 -15.41 9.56 -7.53
C LEU A 258 -16.20 8.27 -7.72
N LEU A 259 -16.56 7.56 -6.65
CA LEU A 259 -17.45 6.40 -6.72
C LEU A 259 -18.77 6.77 -7.36
N GLN A 260 -19.42 7.85 -6.91
CA GLN A 260 -20.68 8.33 -7.50
C GLN A 260 -20.54 8.66 -8.99
N GLN A 261 -19.43 9.27 -9.41
CA GLN A 261 -19.18 9.56 -10.83
C GLN A 261 -19.00 8.28 -11.65
N LEU A 262 -18.24 7.31 -11.13
CA LEU A 262 -18.04 6.03 -11.81
C LEU A 262 -19.33 5.21 -11.87
N ASP A 263 -20.14 5.22 -10.82
CA ASP A 263 -21.44 4.54 -10.77
C ASP A 263 -22.47 5.19 -11.71
N GLN A 264 -22.28 6.46 -12.10
CA GLN A 264 -23.11 7.14 -13.12
C GLN A 264 -22.69 6.79 -14.56
N LEU A 265 -21.47 6.26 -14.75
CA LEU A 265 -20.89 5.94 -16.06
C LEU A 265 -21.03 4.47 -16.45
N HIS A 266 -21.16 3.60 -15.45
CA HIS A 266 -21.41 2.18 -15.63
C HIS A 266 -22.93 1.91 -15.45
N VAL A 267 -23.61 1.15 -16.32
CA VAL A 267 -23.33 -0.27 -16.67
C VAL A 267 -23.50 -1.18 -15.47
#